data_AF-A0A1V5K5Z0-F1
#
_entry.id   AF-A0A1V5K5Z0-F1
#
_cell.length_a   1.000
_cell.length_b   1.000
_cell.length_c   1.000
_cell.angle_alpha   90.00
_cell.angle_beta   90.00
_cell.angle_gamma   90.00
#
_symmetry.space_group_name_H-M   'P 1'
#
loop_
_entity.id
_entity.type
_entity.pdbx_description
1 polymer ?
#
loop_
_entity_poly.entity_id
_entity_poly.type
_entity_poly.pdbx_seq_one_letter_code
_entity_poly.pdbx_strand_id
1 'polypeptide(L)'
;MKSSYPMALTGKRRERARQVDGAADDRSWVVQEIRRVCEQLDQAEHCFDMASEQQMIDAAIYTMRACECRLSYLFGLAGRARASGAEADGVSGSSAPEVGG
;
A
#
# COMPACT_ATOMS: atom_id res chain seq x y z
N MET A 1 29.65 -7.09 47.37
CA MET A 1 29.09 -8.26 46.65
C MET A 1 27.89 -7.81 45.80
N LYS A 2 28.05 -7.97 44.48
CA LYS A 2 27.08 -8.09 43.37
C LYS A 2 25.76 -7.28 43.43
N SER A 3 25.76 -6.14 42.74
CA SER A 3 24.57 -5.49 42.19
C SER A 3 24.05 -6.32 41.02
N SER A 4 22.76 -6.68 41.06
CA SER A 4 22.08 -7.55 40.09
C SER A 4 21.45 -6.71 38.97
N TYR A 5 21.68 -7.13 37.73
CA TYR A 5 21.33 -6.42 36.50
C TYR A 5 19.82 -6.11 36.34
N PRO A 6 19.45 -4.96 35.74
CA PRO A 6 18.09 -4.77 35.26
C PRO A 6 17.86 -5.53 33.94
N MET A 7 16.75 -6.28 33.92
CA MET A 7 16.19 -7.04 32.81
C MET A 7 16.05 -6.23 31.52
N ALA A 8 16.67 -6.71 30.45
CA ALA A 8 16.42 -6.26 29.08
C ALA A 8 15.17 -6.96 28.51
N LEU A 9 14.01 -6.30 28.54
CA LEU A 9 12.78 -6.78 27.88
C LEU A 9 11.96 -5.66 27.23
N THR A 10 12.56 -4.78 26.43
CA THR A 10 11.78 -3.76 25.69
C THR A 10 12.34 -3.42 24.31
N GLY A 11 12.85 -4.41 23.56
CA GLY A 11 13.33 -4.19 22.19
C GLY A 11 12.28 -4.45 21.09
N LYS A 12 11.46 -5.49 21.22
CA LYS A 12 10.69 -6.05 20.08
C LYS A 12 9.31 -5.44 19.84
N ARG A 13 8.78 -4.62 20.76
CA ARG A 13 7.43 -4.02 20.63
C ARG A 13 7.43 -2.72 19.80
N ARG A 14 8.55 -2.00 19.77
CA ARG A 14 8.64 -0.69 19.10
C ARG A 14 8.78 -0.80 17.58
N GLU A 15 9.42 -1.86 17.12
CA GLU A 15 9.65 -2.11 15.69
C GLU A 15 8.37 -2.56 14.97
N ARG A 16 7.53 -3.36 15.65
CA ARG A 16 6.22 -3.79 15.12
C ARG A 16 5.23 -2.62 15.03
N ALA A 17 5.22 -1.71 16.01
CA ALA A 17 4.37 -0.51 15.94
C ALA A 17 4.76 0.41 14.77
N ARG A 18 6.06 0.60 14.52
CA ARG A 18 6.56 1.45 13.43
C ARG A 18 6.27 0.91 12.03
N GLN A 19 6.26 -0.42 11.85
CA GLN A 19 5.84 -1.06 10.59
C GLN A 19 4.33 -0.97 10.36
N VAL A 20 3.53 -1.08 11.43
CA VAL A 20 2.06 -0.98 11.34
C VAL A 20 1.62 0.44 11.01
N ASP A 21 2.30 1.47 11.56
CA ASP A 21 2.04 2.87 11.22
C ASP A 21 2.42 3.20 9.77
N GLY A 22 3.56 2.72 9.28
CA GLY A 22 3.98 2.94 7.88
C GLY A 22 3.06 2.25 6.86
N ALA A 23 2.61 1.02 7.13
CA ALA A 23 1.74 0.29 6.21
C ALA A 23 0.28 0.80 6.21
N ALA A 24 -0.17 1.43 7.30
CA ALA A 24 -1.46 2.11 7.35
C ALA A 24 -1.40 3.46 6.60
N ASP A 25 -0.30 4.20 6.76
CA ASP A 25 -0.02 5.44 6.03
C ASP A 25 0.03 5.19 4.52
N ASP A 26 0.76 4.13 4.09
CA ASP A 26 0.86 3.72 2.68
C ASP A 26 -0.51 3.37 2.05
N ARG A 27 -1.38 2.66 2.78
CA ARG A 27 -2.72 2.33 2.28
C ARG A 27 -3.62 3.55 2.19
N SER A 28 -3.56 4.45 3.17
CA SER A 28 -4.34 5.68 3.17
C SER A 28 -3.94 6.59 2.01
N TRP A 29 -2.64 6.68 1.73
CA TRP A 29 -2.08 7.42 0.60
C TRP A 29 -2.53 6.84 -0.74
N VAL A 30 -2.43 5.52 -0.94
CA VAL A 30 -2.88 4.88 -2.20
C VAL A 30 -4.35 5.18 -2.49
N VAL A 31 -5.22 5.15 -1.47
CA VAL A 31 -6.65 5.46 -1.66
C VAL A 31 -6.86 6.93 -2.03
N GLN A 32 -6.15 7.86 -1.41
CA GLN A 32 -6.23 9.28 -1.76
C GLN A 32 -5.73 9.53 -3.18
N GLU A 33 -4.63 8.90 -3.57
CA GLU A 33 -4.06 9.04 -4.90
C GLU A 33 -5.01 8.47 -5.97
N ILE A 34 -5.67 7.33 -5.71
CA ILE A 34 -6.70 6.79 -6.61
C ILE A 34 -7.82 7.81 -6.82
N ARG A 35 -8.34 8.41 -5.74
CA ARG A 35 -9.41 9.43 -5.84
C ARG A 35 -8.97 10.62 -6.69
N ARG A 36 -7.76 11.12 -6.47
CA ARG A 36 -7.19 12.23 -7.22
C ARG A 36 -7.08 11.92 -8.71
N VAL A 37 -6.68 10.70 -9.07
CA VAL A 37 -6.58 10.28 -10.48
C VAL A 37 -7.96 10.14 -11.11
N CYS A 38 -8.97 9.68 -10.36
CA CYS A 38 -10.36 9.68 -10.83
C CYS A 38 -10.87 11.11 -11.10
N GLU A 39 -10.63 12.07 -10.20
CA GLU A 39 -10.99 13.48 -10.42
C GLU A 39 -10.32 14.06 -11.68
N GLN A 40 -9.06 13.69 -11.94
CA GLN A 40 -8.36 14.08 -13.17
C GLN A 40 -8.97 13.44 -14.42
N LEU A 41 -9.44 12.19 -14.32
CA LEU A 41 -10.10 11.49 -15.41
C LEU A 41 -11.45 12.15 -15.74
N ASP A 42 -12.26 12.46 -14.72
CA ASP A 42 -13.54 13.16 -14.87
C ASP A 42 -13.34 14.54 -15.53
N GLN A 43 -12.29 15.27 -15.12
CA GLN A 43 -11.95 16.55 -15.74
C GLN A 43 -11.50 16.39 -17.20
N ALA A 44 -10.74 15.35 -17.52
CA ALA A 44 -10.29 15.09 -18.88
C ALA A 44 -11.46 14.69 -19.81
N GLU A 45 -12.40 13.89 -19.30
CA GLU A 45 -13.66 13.56 -19.99
C GLU A 45 -14.46 14.85 -20.27
N HIS A 46 -14.65 15.70 -19.27
CA HIS A 46 -15.34 16.97 -19.47
C HIS A 46 -14.64 17.88 -20.50
N CYS A 47 -13.31 17.94 -20.47
CA CYS A 47 -12.53 18.67 -21.48
C CYS A 47 -12.70 18.08 -22.88
N PHE A 48 -12.79 16.76 -23.01
CA PHE A 48 -13.01 16.08 -24.28
C PHE A 48 -14.38 16.43 -24.87
N ASP A 49 -15.44 16.37 -24.06
CA ASP A 49 -16.81 16.69 -24.48
C ASP A 49 -16.96 18.12 -25.00
N MET A 50 -16.19 19.05 -24.43
CA MET A 50 -16.22 20.47 -24.79
C MET A 50 -15.19 20.85 -25.87
N ALA A 51 -14.30 19.94 -26.27
CA ALA A 51 -13.22 20.25 -27.20
C ALA A 51 -13.71 20.33 -28.66
N SER A 52 -13.46 21.47 -29.30
CA SER A 52 -13.69 21.66 -30.74
C SER A 52 -12.43 21.51 -31.58
N GLU A 53 -11.26 21.73 -30.98
CA GLU A 53 -9.96 21.69 -31.65
C GLU A 53 -9.32 20.31 -31.51
N GLN A 54 -8.79 19.77 -32.61
CA GLN A 54 -8.17 18.45 -32.63
C GLN A 54 -7.07 18.30 -31.56
N GLN A 55 -6.26 19.33 -31.34
CA GLN A 55 -5.19 19.29 -30.35
C GLN A 55 -5.72 19.15 -28.91
N MET A 56 -6.88 19.73 -28.62
CA MET A 56 -7.51 19.60 -27.30
C MET A 56 -8.13 18.22 -27.12
N ILE A 57 -8.73 17.66 -28.18
CA ILE A 57 -9.21 16.27 -28.22
C ILE A 57 -8.06 15.31 -27.94
N ASP A 58 -6.94 15.46 -28.66
CA ASP A 58 -5.75 14.61 -28.50
C ASP A 58 -5.15 14.74 -27.09
N ALA A 59 -5.09 15.96 -26.54
CA ALA A 59 -4.60 16.21 -25.17
C ALA A 59 -5.50 15.56 -24.11
N ALA A 60 -6.82 15.61 -24.29
CA ALA A 60 -7.77 14.97 -23.39
C ALA A 60 -7.63 13.44 -23.44
N ILE A 61 -7.55 12.84 -24.64
CA ILE A 61 -7.29 11.40 -24.81
C ILE A 61 -5.97 11.00 -24.15
N TYR A 62 -4.90 11.76 -24.36
CA TYR A 62 -3.60 11.48 -23.76
C TYR A 62 -3.67 11.51 -22.22
N THR A 63 -4.37 12.49 -21.67
CA THR A 63 -4.61 12.59 -20.22
C THR A 63 -5.38 11.39 -19.69
N MET A 64 -6.45 10.97 -20.37
CA MET A 64 -7.23 9.79 -19.96
C MET A 64 -6.37 8.52 -19.95
N ARG A 65 -5.52 8.31 -20.98
CA ARG A 65 -4.59 7.18 -21.04
C ARG A 65 -3.52 7.22 -19.95
N ALA A 66 -3.02 8.41 -19.61
CA ALA A 66 -2.09 8.58 -18.51
C ALA A 66 -2.75 8.20 -17.16
N CYS A 67 -4.01 8.61 -16.95
CA CYS A 67 -4.79 8.26 -15.77
C CYS A 67 -5.02 6.74 -15.67
N GLU A 68 -5.37 6.08 -16.79
CA GLU A 68 -5.53 4.62 -16.86
C GLU A 68 -4.26 3.86 -16.42
N CYS A 69 -3.10 4.27 -16.95
CA CYS A 69 -1.80 3.72 -16.56
C CYS A 69 -1.53 3.91 -15.07
N ARG A 70 -1.83 5.10 -14.54
CA ARG A 70 -1.62 5.43 -13.13
C ARG A 70 -2.53 4.62 -12.21
N LEU A 71 -3.80 4.46 -12.55
CA LEU A 71 -4.75 3.63 -11.80
C LEU A 71 -4.32 2.16 -11.80
N SER A 72 -3.89 1.63 -12.95
CA SER A 72 -3.38 0.26 -13.05
C SER A 72 -2.20 0.02 -12.10
N TYR A 73 -1.29 0.98 -12.02
CA TYR A 73 -0.17 0.93 -11.06
C TYR A 73 -0.64 0.95 -9.60
N LEU A 74 -1.56 1.86 -9.24
CA LEU A 74 -2.08 2.00 -7.88
C LEU A 74 -2.87 0.77 -7.43
N PHE A 75 -3.68 0.18 -8.31
CA PHE A 75 -4.35 -1.10 -8.04
C PHE A 75 -3.34 -2.24 -7.87
N GLY A 76 -2.27 -2.25 -8.67
CA GLY A 76 -1.16 -3.18 -8.49
C GLY A 76 -0.48 -3.05 -7.13
N LEU A 77 -0.26 -1.81 -6.65
CA LEU A 77 0.26 -1.55 -5.30
C LEU A 77 -0.70 -2.05 -4.20
N ALA A 78 -1.99 -1.72 -4.32
CA ALA A 78 -3.01 -2.14 -3.37
C ALA A 78 -3.17 -3.67 -3.32
N GLY A 79 -3.08 -4.35 -4.47
CA GLY A 79 -3.11 -5.81 -4.56
C GLY A 79 -1.89 -6.48 -3.94
N ARG A 80 -0.68 -5.94 -4.18
CA ARG A 80 0.57 -6.44 -3.56
C ARG A 80 0.56 -6.28 -2.03
N ALA A 81 -0.01 -5.21 -1.50
CA ALA A 81 -0.17 -5.00 -0.06
C ALA A 81 -1.12 -6.02 0.60
N ARG A 82 -2.06 -6.61 -0.15
CA ARG A 82 -2.90 -7.72 0.37
C ARG A 82 -2.15 -9.05 0.38
N ALA A 83 -1.33 -9.31 -0.64
CA ALA A 83 -0.55 -10.54 -0.72
C ALA A 83 0.53 -10.64 0.38
N SER A 84 1.20 -9.54 0.71
CA SER A 84 2.21 -9.50 1.78
C SER A 84 1.64 -9.56 3.19
N GLY A 85 0.35 -9.25 3.38
CA GLY A 85 -0.34 -9.38 4.66
C GLY A 85 -0.83 -10.80 4.98
N ALA A 86 -0.90 -11.69 3.99
CA ALA A 86 -1.38 -13.07 4.17
C ALA A 86 -0.30 -14.03 4.72
N GLU A 87 0.99 -13.69 4.60
CA GLU A 87 2.10 -14.50 5.11
C GLU A 87 2.38 -14.31 6.62
N ALA A 88 1.75 -13.32 7.27
CA ALA A 88 2.01 -13.02 8.69
C ALA A 88 1.09 -13.76 9.68
N ASP A 89 0.07 -14.50 9.19
CA ASP A 89 -0.93 -15.21 10.03
C ASP A 89 -0.74 -16.74 10.01
N GLY A 90 0.45 -17.20 9.61
CA GLY A 90 0.86 -18.60 9.61
C GLY A 90 1.75 -18.98 10.80
N VAL A 91 1.33 -18.70 12.03
CA VAL A 91 1.90 -19.36 13.22
C VAL A 91 0.84 -20.21 13.87
N SER A 92 0.78 -21.48 13.48
CA SER A 92 0.23 -22.55 14.34
C SER A 92 1.21 -23.72 14.32
N GLY A 93 1.71 -24.03 15.52
CA GLY A 93 2.93 -24.77 15.74
C GLY A 93 2.88 -26.26 15.41
N SER A 94 4.07 -26.85 15.34
CA SER A 94 4.25 -28.27 15.63
C SER A 94 5.53 -28.43 16.44
N SER A 95 5.33 -29.06 17.59
CA SER A 95 6.25 -29.28 18.69
C SER A 95 7.57 -29.94 18.30
N ALA A 96 8.61 -29.60 19.06
CA ALA A 96 9.87 -30.33 19.09
C ALA A 96 9.65 -31.81 19.48
N PRO A 97 10.36 -32.77 18.86
CA PRO A 97 10.42 -34.11 19.41
C PRO A 97 11.38 -34.11 20.61
N GLU A 98 10.84 -34.38 21.80
CA GLU A 98 11.65 -34.76 22.96
C GLU A 98 12.27 -36.15 22.74
N VAL A 99 13.51 -36.26 23.18
CA VAL A 99 14.34 -37.47 23.18
C VAL A 99 13.94 -38.33 24.40
N GLY A 100 13.75 -39.64 24.22
CA GLY A 100 13.79 -40.58 25.35
C GLY A 100 13.11 -41.93 25.11
N GLY A 101 13.91 -43.00 25.09
CA GLY A 101 13.48 -44.40 25.07
C GLY A 101 14.60 -45.33 24.64
#